data_AF-A0A831KJW5-F1
#
_entry.id   AF-A0A831KJW5-F1
#
_cell.length_a   1.000
_cell.length_b   1.000
_cell.length_c   1.000
_cell.angle_alpha   90.00
_cell.angle_beta   90.00
_cell.angle_gamma   90.00
#
_symmetry.space_group_name_H-M   'P 1'
#
loop_
_entity.id
_entity.type
_entity.pdbx_description
1 polymer ?
#
loop_
_entity_poly.entity_id
_entity_poly.type
_entity_poly.pdbx_seq_one_letter_code
_entity_poly.pdbx_strand_id
1 'polypeptide(L)' 'MPGALNGRRAPGLLLFAVLALATAAPAQGAPWLLVDTRKAVLSVVLDGRVEARFPGIAIGRAGVVRLRRRDDNATPL' A
#
# COMPACT_ATOMS: atom_id res chain seq x y z
N MET A 1 17.59 -52.25 31.99
CA MET A 1 16.39 -51.40 31.94
C MET A 1 16.79 -50.04 31.38
N PRO A 2 16.45 -49.72 30.12
CA PRO A 2 16.72 -48.40 29.53
C PRO A 2 15.60 -47.42 29.88
N GLY A 3 15.90 -46.13 29.86
CA GLY A 3 14.92 -45.10 29.55
C GLY A 3 14.56 -44.14 30.68
N ALA A 4 15.27 -43.03 30.74
CA ALA A 4 14.69 -41.74 31.10
C ALA A 4 15.51 -40.62 30.44
N LEU A 5 15.30 -40.43 29.13
CA LEU A 5 15.76 -39.21 28.46
C LEU A 5 14.85 -38.08 28.91
N ASN A 6 15.32 -37.30 29.88
CA ASN A 6 14.68 -36.06 30.32
C ASN A 6 14.54 -35.12 29.12
N GLY A 7 13.33 -35.05 28.57
CA GLY A 7 12.94 -34.11 27.53
C GLY A 7 12.93 -32.69 28.08
N ARG A 8 14.11 -32.07 28.14
CA ARG A 8 14.26 -30.62 28.32
C ARG A 8 13.60 -29.94 27.12
N ARG A 9 12.32 -29.61 27.24
CA ARG A 9 11.61 -28.76 26.28
C ARG A 9 12.37 -27.44 26.22
N ALA A 10 13.08 -27.21 25.13
CA ALA A 10 13.93 -26.04 24.94
C ALA A 10 13.02 -24.79 24.80
N PRO A 11 12.90 -23.94 25.84
CA PRO A 11 12.05 -22.75 25.78
C PRO A 11 12.55 -21.74 24.72
N GLY A 12 13.83 -21.84 24.32
CA GLY A 12 14.42 -20.99 23.30
C GLY A 12 13.84 -21.19 21.91
N LEU A 13 13.36 -22.38 21.56
CA LEU A 13 12.82 -22.65 20.22
C LEU A 13 11.43 -22.03 20.03
N LEU A 14 10.63 -22.03 21.11
CA LEU A 14 9.34 -21.32 21.15
C LEU A 14 9.54 -19.80 21.11
N LEU A 15 10.52 -19.27 21.85
CA LEU A 15 10.81 -17.83 21.83
C LEU A 15 11.26 -17.35 20.45
N PHE A 16 12.13 -18.11 19.78
CA PHE A 16 12.56 -17.81 18.41
C PHE A 16 11.41 -17.87 17.40
N ALA A 17 10.51 -18.85 17.54
CA ALA A 17 9.33 -18.96 16.67
C ALA A 17 8.36 -17.77 16.85
N VAL A 18 8.16 -17.31 18.09
CA VAL A 18 7.33 -16.12 18.36
C VAL A 18 7.96 -14.85 17.81
N LEU A 19 9.29 -14.69 17.94
CA LEU A 19 10.00 -13.52 17.44
C LEU A 19 10.01 -13.48 15.89
N ALA A 20 10.11 -14.64 15.23
CA ALA A 20 10.06 -14.75 13.78
C ALA A 20 8.68 -14.44 13.18
N LEU A 21 7.60 -14.68 13.92
CA LEU A 21 6.24 -14.32 13.48
C LEU A 21 5.96 -12.81 13.61
N ALA A 22 6.63 -12.11 14.52
CA ALA A 22 6.38 -10.70 14.81
C ALA A 22 6.88 -9.74 13.70
N THR A 23 7.76 -10.19 12.81
CA THR A 23 8.36 -9.33 11.77
C THR A 23 7.58 -9.31 10.45
N ALA A 24 6.52 -10.10 10.32
CA ALA A 24 5.72 -10.21 9.10
C ALA A 24 4.55 -9.22 9.05
N ALA A 25 4.71 -8.01 9.61
CA ALA A 25 3.74 -6.94 9.35
C ALA A 25 3.86 -6.55 7.87
N PRO A 26 2.80 -6.71 7.05
CA PRO A 26 2.85 -6.23 5.67
C PRO A 26 3.10 -4.73 5.72
N ALA A 27 4.10 -4.26 4.98
CA ALA A 27 4.34 -2.83 4.83
C ALA A 27 3.09 -2.21 4.19
N GLN A 28 2.27 -1.56 5.01
CA GLN A 28 1.10 -0.82 4.53
C GLN A 28 1.63 0.34 3.68
N GLY A 29 1.32 0.29 2.39
CA GLY A 29 1.76 1.30 1.43
C GLY A 29 1.11 2.63 1.76
N ALA A 30 1.86 3.74 1.65
CA ALA A 30 1.28 5.06 1.81
C ALA A 30 0.12 5.26 0.82
N PRO A 31 -1.01 5.85 1.24
CA PRO A 31 -2.13 6.10 0.35
C PRO A 31 -1.71 7.04 -0.78
N TRP A 32 -2.20 6.77 -1.99
CA TRP A 32 -1.93 7.59 -3.17
C TRP A 32 -3.18 7.75 -4.04
N LEU A 33 -3.14 8.75 -4.93
CA LEU A 33 -4.26 9.09 -5.80
C LEU A 33 -3.99 8.63 -7.23
N LEU A 34 -4.92 7.86 -7.79
CA LEU A 34 -4.97 7.59 -9.22
C LEU A 34 -5.94 8.57 -9.89
N VAL A 35 -5.41 9.43 -10.75
CA VAL A 35 -6.21 10.36 -11.56
C VAL A 35 -6.31 9.83 -12.98
N ASP A 36 -7.46 9.25 -13.34
CA ASP A 36 -7.78 8.86 -14.71
C ASP A 36 -8.39 10.06 -15.43
N THR A 37 -7.55 10.79 -16.15
CA THR A 37 -7.94 12.00 -16.88
C THR A 37 -8.81 11.72 -18.10
N ARG A 38 -8.84 10.48 -18.61
CA ARG A 38 -9.69 10.08 -19.75
C ARG A 38 -11.11 9.79 -19.29
N LYS A 39 -11.26 9.19 -18.10
CA LYS A 39 -12.57 8.88 -17.51
C LYS A 39 -13.08 9.97 -16.57
N ALA A 40 -12.26 10.98 -16.28
CA ALA A 40 -12.53 11.99 -15.26
C ALA A 40 -12.88 11.36 -13.90
N VAL A 41 -11.99 10.48 -13.43
CA VAL A 41 -12.17 9.77 -12.15
C VAL A 41 -10.92 9.91 -11.28
N LEU A 42 -11.12 10.23 -10.01
CA LEU A 42 -10.09 10.17 -8.97
C LEU A 42 -10.35 8.96 -8.08
N SER A 43 -9.32 8.15 -7.85
CA SER A 43 -9.40 6.98 -6.97
C SER A 43 -8.36 7.09 -5.86
N VAL A 44 -8.76 6.79 -4.64
CA VAL A 44 -7.83 6.66 -3.50
C VAL A 44 -7.39 5.21 -3.44
N VAL A 45 -6.09 4.98 -3.52
CA VAL A 45 -5.50 3.64 -3.50
C VAL A 45 -4.70 3.46 -2.22
N LEU A 46 -5.00 2.39 -1.48
CA LEU A 46 -4.29 1.97 -0.28
C LEU A 46 -4.01 0.47 -0.40
N ASP A 47 -2.78 0.03 -0.13
CA ASP A 47 -2.40 -1.39 -0.21
C ASP A 47 -2.79 -2.08 -1.53
N GLY A 48 -2.71 -1.34 -2.65
CA GLY A 48 -3.06 -1.82 -3.99
C GLY A 48 -4.56 -1.97 -4.26
N ARG A 49 -5.43 -1.56 -3.33
CA ARG A 49 -6.89 -1.60 -3.43
C ARG A 49 -7.45 -0.20 -3.56
N VAL A 50 -8.53 -0.08 -4.33
CA VAL A 50 -9.28 1.17 -4.44
C VAL A 50 -10.24 1.27 -3.26
N GLU A 51 -9.94 2.18 -2.33
CA GLU A 51 -10.76 2.41 -1.13
C GLU A 51 -11.93 3.36 -1.42
N ALA A 52 -11.73 4.31 -2.34
CA ALA A 52 -12.76 5.27 -2.73
C ALA A 52 -12.62 5.70 -4.19
N ARG A 53 -13.76 6.05 -4.80
CA ARG A 53 -13.84 6.49 -6.18
C ARG A 53 -14.74 7.71 -6.32
N PHE A 54 -14.21 8.73 -6.97
CA PHE A 54 -14.88 10.01 -7.18
C PHE A 54 -14.98 10.26 -8.70
N PRO A 55 -16.12 9.93 -9.32
CA PRO A 55 -16.35 10.23 -10.72
C PRO A 55 -16.68 11.72 -10.93
N GLY A 56 -16.50 12.21 -12.16
CA GLY A 56 -16.88 13.57 -12.53
C GLY A 56 -15.94 14.65 -11.99
N ILE A 57 -14.66 14.32 -11.79
CA ILE A 57 -13.68 15.34 -11.40
C ILE A 57 -13.51 16.35 -12.54
N ALA A 58 -13.27 17.60 -12.17
CA ALA A 58 -12.90 18.61 -13.13
C ALA A 58 -11.48 18.35 -13.66
N ILE A 59 -11.33 18.42 -14.97
CA ILE A 59 -10.03 18.51 -15.65
C ILE A 59 -9.76 19.98 -15.94
N GLY A 60 -8.51 20.40 -15.85
CA GLY A 60 -8.10 21.77 -16.14
C GLY A 60 -8.63 22.21 -17.51
N ARG A 61 -9.07 23.47 -17.63
CA ARG A 61 -9.71 24.01 -18.85
C ARG A 61 -8.81 23.91 -20.09
N ALA A 62 -7.50 23.88 -19.91
CA ALA A 62 -6.52 23.72 -20.99
C ALA A 62 -6.25 22.24 -21.32
N GLY A 63 -7.01 21.31 -20.72
CA GLY A 63 -6.87 19.89 -20.91
C GLY A 63 -5.73 19.29 -20.10
N VAL A 64 -5.14 18.25 -20.66
CA VAL A 64 -4.15 17.38 -20.01
C VAL A 64 -2.82 17.49 -20.75
N VAL A 65 -1.74 17.85 -20.04
CA VAL A 65 -0.44 18.18 -20.66
C VAL A 65 0.73 17.54 -19.92
N ARG A 66 1.81 17.21 -20.65
CA ARG A 66 3.05 16.71 -20.03
C ARG A 66 3.93 17.81 -19.46
N LEU A 67 3.98 18.96 -20.12
CA LEU A 67 4.79 20.09 -19.68
C LEU A 67 3.88 21.14 -19.08
N ARG A 68 3.98 21.33 -17.77
CA ARG A 68 3.28 22.38 -17.06
C ARG A 68 4.00 23.71 -17.24
N ARG A 69 3.25 24.76 -17.56
CA ARG A 69 3.66 26.16 -17.40
C ARG A 69 2.88 26.77 -16.24
N ARG A 70 3.45 27.80 -15.62
CA ARG A 70 2.76 28.51 -14.55
C ARG A 70 1.45 29.10 -15.08
N ASP A 71 0.37 28.93 -14.33
CA ASP A 71 -0.96 29.46 -14.61
C ASP A 71 -1.59 29.02 -15.95
N ASP A 72 -1.15 27.90 -16.52
CA ASP A 72 -1.67 27.36 -17.79
C ASP A 72 -3.07 26.72 -17.66
N ASN A 73 -3.56 26.53 -16.43
CA ASN A 73 -4.83 25.89 -16.11
C ASN A 73 -4.98 24.48 -16.71
N ALA A 74 -3.87 23.77 -16.92
CA ALA A 74 -3.87 22.40 -17.41
C ALA A 74 -3.69 21.39 -16.26
N THR A 75 -4.26 20.19 -16.44
CA THR A 75 -3.97 19.05 -15.57
C THR A 75 -2.66 18.38 -16.04
N PRO A 76 -1.63 18.27 -15.19
CA PRO A 76 -0.38 17.63 -15.57
C PRO A 76 -0.53 16.10 -15.71
N LEU A 77 0.29 15.50 -16.59
CA LEU A 77 0.51 14.06 -16.75
C LEU A 77 1.79 13.59 -16.06
#